data_AF-A0A831WS20-F1
#
_entry.id   AF-A0A831WS20-F1
#
_cell.length_a   1.000
_cell.length_b   1.000
_cell.length_c   1.000
_cell.angle_alpha   90.00
_cell.angle_beta   90.00
_cell.angle_gamma   90.00
#
_symmetry.space_group_name_H-M   'P 1'
#
loop_
_entity.id
_entity.type
_entity.pdbx_description
1 polymer ?
#
loop_
_entity_poly.entity_id
_entity_poly.type
_entity_poly.pdbx_seq_one_letter_code
_entity_poly.pdbx_strand_id
1 'polypeptide(L)'
;MSSIGEGFGKVILFNEHFVVYGIPSVAAAIGDTTVAKVEDSEEFQLLDNRPETPGYKKEKLEQQKDSLNRIFKAMNIDVEKNPVKITLEGDLLAASGL
;
A
#
# COMPACT_ATOMS: atom_id res chain seq x y z
N MET A 1 -6.53 -17.85 10.61
CA MET A 1 -7.50 -17.31 9.65
C MET A 1 -6.72 -16.53 8.60
N SER A 2 -7.20 -16.45 7.34
CA SER A 2 -6.58 -15.63 6.30
C SER A 2 -7.61 -14.69 5.67
N SER A 3 -7.19 -13.48 5.32
CA SER A 3 -8.03 -12.45 4.70
C SER A 3 -7.26 -11.77 3.56
N ILE A 4 -8.00 -11.27 2.57
CA ILE A 4 -7.44 -10.63 1.39
C ILE A 4 -8.11 -9.26 1.23
N GLY A 5 -7.30 -8.24 0.94
CA GLY A 5 -7.76 -6.92 0.54
C GLY A 5 -7.02 -6.44 -0.70
N GLU A 6 -7.68 -5.61 -1.51
CA GLU A 6 -7.14 -5.12 -2.78
C GLU A 6 -7.16 -3.59 -2.83
N GLY A 7 -6.16 -3.00 -3.46
CA GLY A 7 -6.05 -1.56 -3.70
C GLY A 7 -5.64 -1.27 -5.14
N PHE A 8 -6.45 -0.50 -5.85
CA PHE A 8 -6.19 -0.11 -7.24
C PHE A 8 -5.05 0.91 -7.35
N GLY A 9 -4.28 0.81 -8.43
CA GLY A 9 -3.41 1.92 -8.87
C GLY A 9 -4.24 3.12 -9.32
N LYS A 10 -3.59 4.28 -9.46
CA LYS A 10 -4.27 5.52 -9.82
C LYS A 10 -3.49 6.35 -10.81
N VAL A 11 -4.18 6.94 -11.77
CA VAL A 11 -3.66 7.99 -12.65
C VAL A 11 -4.47 9.27 -12.47
N ILE A 12 -3.83 10.43 -12.53
CA ILE A 12 -4.52 11.72 -12.57
C ILE A 12 -4.75 12.06 -14.04
N LEU A 13 -6.02 12.13 -14.45
CA LEU A 13 -6.41 12.44 -15.83
C LEU A 13 -6.36 13.96 -16.10
N PHE A 14 -6.76 14.76 -15.10
CA PHE A 14 -6.86 16.20 -15.26
C PHE A 14 -6.43 16.94 -13.99
N ASN A 15 -5.78 18.09 -14.19
CA ASN A 15 -5.48 19.10 -13.18
C ASN A 15 -4.52 18.65 -12.07
N GLU A 16 -3.47 17.89 -12.43
CA GLU A 16 -2.31 17.73 -11.55
C GLU A 16 -1.74 19.12 -11.19
N HIS A 17 -1.25 19.26 -9.96
CA HIS A 17 -0.82 20.52 -9.32
C HIS A 17 -1.91 21.58 -9.09
N PHE A 18 -2.87 21.76 -9.98
CA PHE A 18 -3.93 22.78 -9.81
C PHE A 18 -4.86 22.50 -8.62
N VAL A 19 -5.01 21.22 -8.24
CA VAL A 19 -5.82 20.79 -7.09
C VAL A 19 -5.39 21.40 -5.77
N VAL A 20 -4.09 21.69 -5.61
CA VAL A 20 -3.59 22.33 -4.38
C VAL A 20 -3.98 23.81 -4.26
N TYR A 21 -4.49 24.41 -5.33
CA TYR A 21 -5.03 25.78 -5.38
C TYR A 21 -6.57 25.80 -5.38
N GLY A 22 -7.22 24.69 -5.07
CA GLY A 22 -8.69 24.60 -4.97
C GLY A 22 -9.42 24.37 -6.30
N ILE A 23 -8.69 24.10 -7.38
CA ILE A 23 -9.28 23.76 -8.68
C ILE A 23 -9.52 22.24 -8.74
N PRO A 24 -10.74 21.75 -9.01
CA PRO A 24 -11.03 20.31 -9.01
C PRO A 24 -10.14 19.51 -9.96
N SER A 25 -9.74 18.30 -9.55
CA SER A 25 -9.01 17.32 -10.37
C SER A 25 -9.81 16.04 -10.59
N VAL A 26 -9.48 15.32 -11.66
CA VAL A 26 -10.05 14.00 -11.94
C VAL A 26 -8.94 12.97 -11.88
N ALA A 27 -9.07 12.03 -10.94
CA ALA A 27 -8.22 10.85 -10.87
C ALA A 27 -9.04 9.61 -11.21
N ALA A 28 -8.42 8.65 -11.88
CA ALA A 28 -9.03 7.39 -12.25
C ALA A 28 -8.24 6.22 -11.64
N ALA A 29 -8.96 5.24 -11.12
CA ALA A 29 -8.39 3.95 -10.80
C ALA A 29 -8.03 3.22 -12.10
N ILE A 30 -6.87 2.56 -12.13
CA ILE A 30 -6.51 1.64 -13.21
C ILE A 30 -6.91 0.21 -12.84
N GLY A 31 -6.88 -0.70 -13.82
CA GLY A 31 -7.25 -2.11 -13.60
C GLY A 31 -6.28 -2.85 -12.69
N ASP A 32 -5.01 -2.45 -12.70
CA ASP A 32 -3.94 -3.09 -11.91
C ASP A 32 -4.10 -2.81 -10.41
N THR A 33 -3.79 -3.79 -9.58
CA THR A 33 -3.99 -3.77 -8.13
C THR A 33 -2.78 -4.24 -7.34
N THR A 34 -2.65 -3.73 -6.12
CA THR A 34 -1.89 -4.38 -5.05
C THR A 34 -2.84 -5.23 -4.22
N VAL A 35 -2.47 -6.48 -3.97
CA VAL A 35 -3.18 -7.41 -3.11
C VAL A 35 -2.44 -7.53 -1.78
N ALA A 36 -3.15 -7.41 -0.67
CA ALA A 36 -2.64 -7.65 0.67
C ALA A 36 -3.30 -8.89 1.26
N LYS A 37 -2.52 -9.96 1.43
CA LYS A 37 -2.93 -11.16 2.14
C LYS A 37 -2.46 -11.08 3.58
N VAL A 38 -3.38 -11.20 4.53
CA VAL A 38 -3.11 -11.14 5.97
C VAL A 38 -3.46 -12.47 6.61
N GLU A 39 -2.54 -13.02 7.38
CA GLU A 39 -2.67 -14.31 8.06
C GLU A 39 -2.20 -14.17 9.51
N ASP A 40 -2.84 -14.92 10.43
CA ASP A 40 -2.35 -15.03 11.80
C ASP A 40 -0.92 -15.59 11.80
N SER A 41 -0.07 -15.07 12.69
CA SER A 41 1.32 -15.52 12.79
C SER A 41 1.83 -15.46 14.23
N GLU A 42 2.91 -16.19 14.49
CA GLU A 42 3.61 -16.14 15.79
C GLU A 42 4.45 -14.86 15.91
N GLU A 43 4.83 -14.24 14.78
CA GLU A 43 5.60 -13.01 14.73
C GLU A 43 5.07 -12.07 13.65
N PHE A 44 5.28 -10.75 13.84
CA PHE A 44 4.91 -9.79 12.81
C PHE A 44 5.87 -9.88 11.63
N GLN A 45 5.34 -10.11 10.43
CA GLN A 45 6.14 -10.23 9.22
C GLN A 45 5.50 -9.45 8.06
N LEU A 46 6.31 -8.71 7.32
CA LEU A 46 5.91 -8.07 6.07
C LEU A 46 6.76 -8.62 4.91
N LEU A 47 6.10 -9.32 3.99
CA LEU A 47 6.70 -9.82 2.75
C LEU A 47 6.18 -8.99 1.58
N ASP A 48 7.06 -8.22 0.95
CA ASP A 48 6.68 -7.36 -0.18
C ASP A 48 7.16 -7.94 -1.52
N ASN A 49 6.29 -8.72 -2.16
CA ASN A 49 6.51 -9.40 -3.43
C ASN A 49 5.99 -8.59 -4.63
N ARG A 50 5.55 -7.34 -4.43
CA ARG A 50 5.05 -6.51 -5.53
C ARG A 50 6.13 -6.30 -6.61
N PRO A 51 5.75 -6.30 -7.90
CA PRO A 51 6.65 -5.87 -8.95
C PRO A 51 7.04 -4.41 -8.71
N GLU A 52 8.28 -4.05 -8.98
CA GLU A 52 8.78 -2.69 -8.74
C GLU A 52 9.67 -2.18 -9.88
N THR A 53 9.73 -0.86 -10.04
CA THR A 53 10.89 -0.26 -10.72
C THR A 53 12.14 -0.44 -9.86
N PRO A 54 13.33 -0.63 -10.45
CA PRO A 54 14.54 -0.98 -9.71
C PRO A 54 14.80 -0.08 -8.49
N GLY A 55 14.81 -0.68 -7.29
CA GLY A 55 15.15 0.00 -6.02
C GLY A 55 13.99 0.72 -5.31
N TYR A 56 12.80 0.80 -5.90
CA TYR A 56 11.69 1.59 -5.36
C TYR A 56 11.26 1.19 -3.94
N LYS A 57 11.02 -0.10 -3.69
CA LYS A 57 10.64 -0.64 -2.37
C LYS A 57 11.72 -0.36 -1.33
N LYS A 58 13.00 -0.48 -1.70
CA LYS A 58 14.13 -0.19 -0.81
C LYS A 58 14.14 1.28 -0.41
N GLU A 59 13.95 2.19 -1.36
CA GLU A 59 13.88 3.64 -1.10
C GLU A 59 12.67 4.01 -0.24
N LYS A 60 11.55 3.28 -0.38
CA LYS A 60 10.29 3.56 0.31
C LYS A 60 10.08 2.78 1.61
N LEU A 61 11.02 1.91 2.01
CA LEU A 61 10.85 1.00 3.14
C LEU A 61 10.48 1.71 4.45
N GLU A 62 11.17 2.78 4.80
CA GLU A 62 10.88 3.52 6.04
C GLU A 62 9.51 4.22 5.99
N GLN A 63 9.11 4.71 4.80
CA GLN A 63 7.78 5.28 4.59
C GLN A 63 6.69 4.21 4.69
N GLN A 64 6.97 3.00 4.21
CA GLN A 64 6.04 1.86 4.32
C GLN A 64 5.84 1.43 5.78
N LYS A 65 6.91 1.37 6.58
CA LYS A 65 6.82 1.08 8.02
C LYS A 65 5.99 2.13 8.77
N ASP A 66 6.25 3.41 8.52
CA ASP A 66 5.45 4.50 9.12
C ASP A 66 3.98 4.40 8.72
N SER A 67 3.70 4.11 7.45
CA SER A 67 2.33 3.90 6.94
C SER A 67 1.62 2.76 7.67
N LEU A 68 2.26 1.59 7.81
CA LEU A 68 1.68 0.44 8.53
C LEU A 68 1.41 0.77 10.00
N ASN A 69 2.34 1.45 10.67
CA ASN A 69 2.16 1.88 12.06
C ASN A 69 0.95 2.81 12.21
N ARG A 70 0.71 3.71 11.25
CA ARG A 70 -0.47 4.59 11.25
C ARG A 70 -1.76 3.80 11.05
N ILE A 71 -1.75 2.81 10.15
CA ILE A 71 -2.91 1.92 9.93
C ILE A 71 -3.23 1.14 11.20
N PHE A 72 -2.25 0.48 11.81
CA PHE A 72 -2.45 -0.28 13.05
C PHE A 72 -2.97 0.61 14.18
N LYS A 73 -2.40 1.81 14.34
CA LYS A 73 -2.87 2.79 15.33
C LYS A 73 -4.32 3.22 15.06
N ALA A 74 -4.67 3.54 13.82
CA ALA A 74 -6.02 3.97 13.45
C ALA A 74 -7.06 2.85 13.64
N MET A 75 -6.66 1.60 13.41
CA MET A 75 -7.51 0.42 13.57
C MET A 75 -7.48 -0.17 15.00
N ASN A 76 -6.68 0.40 15.91
CA ASN A 76 -6.46 -0.11 17.26
C ASN A 76 -5.98 -1.58 17.28
N ILE A 77 -5.06 -1.92 16.37
CA ILE A 77 -4.43 -3.25 16.27
C ILE A 77 -3.08 -3.21 16.99
N ASP A 78 -2.86 -4.19 17.87
CA ASP A 78 -1.60 -4.41 18.56
C ASP A 78 -0.92 -5.67 18.00
N VAL A 79 0.01 -5.47 17.06
CA VAL A 79 0.74 -6.54 16.37
C VAL A 79 1.83 -7.18 17.23
N GLU A 80 2.15 -6.62 18.40
CA GLU A 80 3.05 -7.28 19.37
C GLU A 80 2.29 -8.33 20.18
N LYS A 81 1.00 -8.06 20.49
CA LYS A 81 0.13 -9.03 21.18
C LYS A 81 -0.54 -10.03 20.26
N ASN A 82 -0.92 -9.60 19.05
CA ASN A 82 -1.58 -10.43 18.05
C ASN A 82 -0.82 -10.29 16.73
N PRO A 83 0.30 -11.00 16.57
CA PRO A 83 1.15 -10.86 15.41
C PRO A 83 0.47 -11.38 14.15
N VAL A 84 0.78 -10.73 13.03
CA VAL A 84 0.24 -11.07 11.72
C VAL A 84 1.35 -11.12 10.69
N LYS A 85 1.18 -11.99 9.71
CA LYS A 85 1.96 -12.01 8.49
C LYS A 85 1.18 -11.32 7.38
N ILE A 86 1.79 -10.30 6.79
CA ILE A 86 1.25 -9.56 5.64
C ILE A 86 2.11 -9.87 4.43
N THR A 87 1.48 -10.38 3.36
CA THR A 87 2.11 -10.55 2.06
C THR A 87 1.50 -9.56 1.08
N LEU A 88 2.33 -8.70 0.49
CA LEU A 88 1.93 -7.77 -0.57
C LEU A 88 2.33 -8.31 -1.93
N GLU A 89 1.37 -8.41 -2.84
CA GLU A 89 1.54 -8.91 -4.20
C GLU A 89 0.57 -8.19 -5.15
N GLY A 90 0.22 -8.80 -6.28
CA GLY A 90 -0.62 -8.20 -7.33
C GLY A 90 0.17 -7.81 -8.56
N ASP A 91 -0.53 -7.25 -9.54
CA ASP A 91 0.01 -6.86 -10.84
C ASP A 91 0.38 -5.37 -10.93
N LEU A 92 -0.02 -4.54 -9.96
CA LEU A 92 0.35 -3.14 -9.91
C LEU A 92 1.85 -2.95 -9.68
N LEU A 93 2.50 -2.31 -10.66
CA LEU A 93 3.91 -1.93 -10.57
C LEU A 93 4.12 -0.83 -9.51
N ALA A 94 4.94 -1.12 -8.50
CA ALA A 94 5.38 -0.14 -7.52
C ALA A 94 6.37 0.84 -8.17
N ALA A 95 5.86 2.01 -8.54
CA ALA A 95 6.62 3.10 -9.17
C ALA A 95 6.03 4.48 -8.80
N SER A 96 6.79 5.54 -9.05
CA SER A 96 6.33 6.93 -8.85
C SER A 96 5.27 7.33 -9.88
N GLY A 97 4.22 8.02 -9.42
CA GLY A 97 3.15 8.55 -10.28
C GLY A 97 1.94 7.63 -10.43
N LEU A 98 2.05 6.38 -10.00
CA LEU A 98 0.94 5.41 -9.90
C LEU A 98 0.22 5.47 -8.55
#